data_AF-A0A972IYP3-F1
#
_entry.id   AF-A0A972IYP3-F1
#
_cell.length_a   1.000
_cell.length_b   1.000
_cell.length_c   1.000
_cell.angle_alpha   90.00
_cell.angle_beta   90.00
_cell.angle_gamma   90.00
#
_symmetry.space_group_name_H-M   'P 1'
#
loop_
_entity.id
_entity.type
_entity.pdbx_description
1 polymer ?
#
loop_
_entity_poly.entity_id
_entity_poly.type
_entity_poly.pdbx_seq_one_letter_code
_entity_poly.pdbx_strand_id
1 'polypeptide(L)'
;MKTLKSKLILSALLTVLILIAVSAVGAESPRLSCSNLTATIELEAPSTNSECLTVVNNEAGPAGQSLTLARISSASILLKDFFKENKIAPEATAFSVSGLSSVNPEIYQHAVNLTAMINAANEGAATAAFTAPIPFLPYQESTQLVQLVPMQLDPINGSGIRFVTAYGNQGDPVSNDNLFYTFQGMSQDGRFYLSVIIPISNTMISGPTDPTTVDWTNVPADSWQPALETLDDIVFSIQVR
;
A
#
# COMPACT_ATOMS: atom_id res chain seq x y z
N MET A 1 -64.60 65.66 3.34
CA MET A 1 -65.30 64.65 4.17
C MET A 1 -65.96 63.62 3.25
N LYS A 2 -65.26 62.51 2.94
CA LYS A 2 -65.78 61.23 2.39
C LYS A 2 -64.62 60.24 2.21
N THR A 3 -64.52 59.34 3.19
CA THR A 3 -64.08 57.92 3.15
C THR A 3 -63.15 57.42 2.05
N LEU A 4 -62.00 56.84 2.43
CA LEU A 4 -61.46 55.65 1.77
C LEU A 4 -60.77 54.69 2.79
N LYS A 5 -61.56 53.67 3.15
CA LYS A 5 -61.30 52.28 3.55
C LYS A 5 -59.89 51.83 4.03
N SER A 6 -59.92 51.27 5.24
CA SER A 6 -59.04 50.23 5.79
C SER A 6 -58.85 49.02 4.86
N LYS A 7 -57.59 48.58 4.71
CA LYS A 7 -57.15 47.19 4.48
C LYS A 7 -55.84 47.03 5.26
N LEU A 8 -55.89 46.40 6.43
CA LEU A 8 -55.50 45.01 6.68
C LEU A 8 -54.13 44.61 6.10
N ILE A 9 -53.17 44.43 7.02
CA ILE A 9 -52.32 43.24 7.22
C ILE A 9 -51.51 42.77 6.00
N LEU A 10 -50.17 42.84 6.07
CA LEU A 10 -49.32 41.66 6.30
C LEU A 10 -47.85 42.10 6.44
N SER A 11 -47.30 41.92 7.65
CA SER A 11 -45.86 41.99 7.92
C SER A 11 -45.18 40.83 7.18
N ALA A 12 -44.44 41.12 6.12
CA ALA A 12 -43.56 40.16 5.48
C ALA A 12 -42.26 40.11 6.28
N LEU A 13 -42.23 39.23 7.28
CA LEU A 13 -41.00 38.84 7.98
C LEU A 13 -40.17 38.01 6.99
N LEU A 14 -39.21 38.65 6.32
CA LEU A 14 -38.30 37.99 5.39
C LEU A 14 -37.20 37.29 6.21
N THR A 15 -37.47 36.06 6.63
CA THR A 15 -36.46 35.19 7.26
C THR A 15 -35.46 34.77 6.19
N VAL A 16 -34.29 35.40 6.17
CA VAL A 16 -33.15 34.97 5.34
C VAL A 16 -32.61 33.67 5.95
N LEU A 17 -33.02 32.53 5.40
CA LEU A 17 -32.46 31.23 5.71
C LEU A 17 -31.12 31.10 4.96
N ILE A 18 -30.01 31.35 5.65
CA ILE A 18 -28.67 31.07 5.13
C ILE A 18 -28.53 29.54 5.09
N LEU A 19 -28.73 28.94 3.91
CA LEU A 19 -28.27 27.58 3.65
C LEU A 19 -26.75 27.60 3.68
N ILE A 20 -26.16 27.15 4.78
CA ILE A 20 -24.77 26.69 4.78
C ILE A 20 -24.79 25.42 3.94
N ALA A 21 -24.35 25.53 2.69
CA ALA A 21 -23.93 24.37 1.94
C ALA A 21 -22.71 23.80 2.69
N VAL A 22 -22.95 22.80 3.54
CA VAL A 22 -21.87 21.95 4.02
C VAL A 22 -21.45 21.16 2.78
N SER A 23 -20.49 21.69 2.03
CA SER A 23 -19.71 20.88 1.12
C SER A 23 -19.21 19.71 1.96
N ALA A 24 -19.58 18.49 1.61
CA ALA A 24 -18.92 17.33 2.17
C ALA A 24 -17.42 17.58 2.01
N VAL A 25 -16.70 17.71 3.13
CA VAL A 25 -15.24 17.72 3.12
C VAL A 25 -14.88 16.40 2.47
N GLY A 26 -14.51 16.43 1.19
CA GLY A 26 -13.99 15.26 0.52
C GLY A 26 -12.87 14.71 1.40
N ALA A 27 -12.82 13.40 1.60
CA ALA A 27 -11.76 12.78 2.38
C ALA A 27 -10.42 13.30 1.84
N GLU A 28 -9.81 14.22 2.57
CA GLU A 28 -8.55 14.83 2.16
C GLU A 28 -7.48 13.75 2.38
N SER A 29 -6.76 13.38 1.33
CA SER A 29 -5.59 12.50 1.44
C SER A 29 -4.38 13.39 1.72
N PRO A 30 -4.00 13.62 3.00
CA PRO A 30 -2.86 14.47 3.29
C PRO A 30 -1.57 13.89 2.67
N ARG A 31 -0.68 14.80 2.27
CA ARG A 31 0.68 14.43 1.92
C ARG A 31 1.48 14.10 3.18
N LEU A 32 1.97 12.88 3.25
CA LEU A 32 2.81 12.34 4.30
C LEU A 32 4.27 12.30 3.83
N SER A 33 5.20 12.43 4.78
CA SER A 33 6.64 12.40 4.49
C SER A 33 7.39 11.75 5.65
N CYS A 34 8.38 10.92 5.31
CA CYS A 34 9.33 10.36 6.26
C CYS A 34 10.73 10.34 5.65
N SER A 35 11.71 10.78 6.44
CA SER A 35 13.10 10.92 5.99
C SER A 35 14.05 10.33 7.01
N ASN A 36 15.08 9.65 6.53
CA ASN A 36 16.30 9.36 7.29
C ASN A 36 17.50 10.08 6.61
N LEU A 37 18.74 9.61 6.83
CA LEU A 37 19.93 10.19 6.18
C LEU A 37 20.14 9.79 4.71
N THR A 38 19.48 8.73 4.24
CA THR A 38 19.74 8.08 2.94
C THR A 38 18.53 8.11 2.00
N ALA A 39 17.32 8.20 2.53
CA ALA A 39 16.05 8.11 1.83
C ALA A 39 15.04 9.11 2.40
N THR A 40 14.28 9.76 1.53
CA THR A 40 13.00 10.37 1.88
C THR A 40 11.91 9.73 1.05
N ILE A 41 10.84 9.26 1.71
CA ILE A 41 9.61 8.80 1.07
C ILE A 41 8.49 9.81 1.34
N GLU A 42 7.74 10.14 0.30
CA GLU A 42 6.56 11.00 0.35
C GLU A 42 5.41 10.31 -0.38
N LEU A 43 4.18 10.43 0.14
CA LEU A 43 2.98 9.87 -0.49
C LEU A 43 1.73 10.62 -0.03
N GLU A 44 0.62 10.44 -0.74
CA GLU A 44 -0.71 10.87 -0.35
C GLU A 44 -1.52 9.64 0.04
N ALA A 45 -2.14 9.67 1.21
CA ALA A 45 -2.97 8.57 1.69
C ALA A 45 -4.19 9.09 2.42
N PRO A 46 -5.33 8.37 2.39
CA PRO A 46 -6.52 8.69 3.17
C PRO A 46 -6.32 8.30 4.65
N SER A 47 -5.20 8.75 5.24
CA SER A 47 -4.83 8.49 6.62
C SER A 47 -4.41 9.80 7.29
N THR A 48 -5.05 10.10 8.41
CA THR A 48 -4.67 11.25 9.25
C THR A 48 -3.80 10.82 10.44
N ASN A 49 -3.64 9.51 10.62
CA ASN A 49 -2.88 8.90 11.69
C ASN A 49 -1.70 8.10 11.11
N SER A 50 -0.57 8.77 10.95
CA SER A 50 0.66 8.16 10.43
C SER A 50 1.82 8.26 11.39
N GLU A 51 2.78 7.35 11.31
CA GLU A 51 4.04 7.40 12.05
C GLU A 51 5.24 7.22 11.10
N CYS A 52 6.26 8.06 11.27
CA CYS A 52 7.52 7.92 10.55
C CYS A 52 8.46 7.02 11.33
N LEU A 53 8.84 5.90 10.72
CA LEU A 53 9.78 4.93 11.26
C LEU A 53 11.04 4.92 10.40
N THR A 54 12.22 4.97 11.01
CA THR A 54 13.49 5.04 10.27
C THR A 54 14.51 4.05 10.80
N VAL A 55 15.23 3.42 9.88
CA VAL A 55 16.48 2.70 10.16
C VAL A 55 17.62 3.50 9.55
N VAL A 56 18.56 3.94 10.39
CA VAL A 56 19.70 4.75 9.92
C VAL A 56 20.85 3.87 9.45
N ASN A 57 21.21 2.87 10.27
CA ASN A 57 22.38 2.04 10.06
C ASN A 57 22.02 0.69 9.44
N ASN A 58 22.90 0.19 8.57
CA ASN A 58 22.83 -1.16 8.06
C ASN A 58 23.46 -2.13 9.07
N GLU A 59 22.76 -3.22 9.39
CA GLU A 59 23.23 -4.26 10.28
C GLU A 59 22.87 -5.63 9.68
N ALA A 60 23.88 -6.45 9.44
CA ALA A 60 23.65 -7.83 9.00
C ALA A 60 22.99 -8.64 10.11
N GLY A 61 22.08 -9.55 9.74
CA GLY A 61 21.55 -10.53 10.68
C GLY A 61 22.68 -11.39 11.25
N PRO A 62 22.59 -11.88 12.51
CA PRO A 62 23.62 -12.73 13.08
C PRO A 62 23.81 -14.01 12.25
N ALA A 63 25.05 -14.47 12.13
CA ALA A 63 25.36 -15.67 11.35
C ALA A 63 24.57 -16.89 11.85
N GLY A 64 23.93 -17.60 10.93
CA GLY A 64 23.10 -18.78 11.23
C GLY A 64 21.76 -18.45 11.90
N GLN A 65 21.40 -17.18 12.04
CA GLN A 65 20.07 -16.74 12.47
C GLN A 65 19.22 -16.25 11.31
N SER A 66 17.97 -15.96 11.62
CA SER A 66 16.98 -15.47 10.67
C SER A 66 17.44 -14.19 9.97
N LEU A 67 17.24 -14.15 8.65
CA LEU A 67 17.54 -12.95 7.85
C LEU A 67 16.57 -11.80 8.14
N THR A 68 15.42 -12.09 8.77
CA THR A 68 14.46 -11.07 9.22
C THR A 68 15.06 -10.15 10.29
N LEU A 69 16.15 -10.56 10.96
CA LEU A 69 16.86 -9.77 11.95
C LEU A 69 17.80 -8.73 11.33
N ALA A 70 18.04 -8.78 10.02
CA ALA A 70 18.85 -7.77 9.33
C ALA A 70 18.15 -6.41 9.37
N ARG A 71 18.93 -5.35 9.60
CA ARG A 71 18.44 -3.97 9.59
C ARG A 71 18.99 -3.26 8.37
N ILE A 72 18.11 -2.78 7.50
CA ILE A 72 18.48 -2.08 6.28
C ILE A 72 18.08 -0.62 6.41
N SER A 73 19.00 0.29 6.06
CA SER A 73 18.74 1.72 6.03
C SER A 73 17.47 2.02 5.23
N SER A 74 16.49 2.61 5.89
CA SER A 74 15.15 2.81 5.34
C SER A 74 14.41 3.97 6.02
N ALA A 75 13.46 4.54 5.28
CA ALA A 75 12.43 5.44 5.79
C ALA A 75 11.06 4.83 5.48
N SER A 76 10.17 4.80 6.47
CA SER A 76 8.88 4.13 6.40
C SER A 76 7.77 5.00 6.97
N ILE A 77 6.63 5.04 6.28
CA ILE A 77 5.40 5.67 6.73
C ILE A 77 4.44 4.56 7.13
N LEU A 78 4.20 4.42 8.43
CA LEU A 78 3.19 3.53 8.99
C LEU A 78 1.81 4.22 8.93
N LEU A 79 0.84 3.64 8.23
CA LEU A 79 -0.51 4.16 8.03
C LEU A 79 -1.48 3.52 9.04
N LYS A 80 -1.57 4.08 10.25
CA LYS A 80 -2.26 3.43 11.38
C LYS A 80 -3.76 3.25 11.18
N ASP A 81 -4.38 4.03 10.29
CA ASP A 81 -5.80 3.86 9.97
C ASP A 81 -6.11 2.52 9.25
N PHE A 82 -5.10 1.90 8.64
CA PHE A 82 -5.19 0.56 8.05
C PHE A 82 -4.75 -0.55 9.01
N PHE A 83 -4.35 -0.22 10.25
CA PHE A 83 -3.85 -1.21 11.19
C PHE A 83 -4.94 -2.19 11.59
N LYS A 84 -4.58 -3.46 11.66
CA LYS A 84 -5.42 -4.54 12.18
C LYS A 84 -4.59 -5.34 13.16
N GLU A 85 -5.15 -5.59 14.33
CA GLU A 85 -4.51 -6.40 15.36
C GLU A 85 -4.13 -7.78 14.78
N ASN A 86 -2.94 -8.27 15.13
CA ASN A 86 -2.39 -9.56 14.67
C ASN A 86 -2.12 -9.67 13.16
N LYS A 87 -2.17 -8.57 12.41
CA LYS A 87 -1.76 -8.53 10.99
C LYS A 87 -0.43 -7.82 10.81
N ILE A 88 0.17 -8.01 9.64
CA ILE A 88 1.35 -7.26 9.21
C ILE A 88 1.07 -5.75 9.26
N ALA A 89 2.09 -4.96 9.62
CA ALA A 89 1.94 -3.52 9.76
C ALA A 89 1.64 -2.86 8.39
N PRO A 90 0.69 -1.91 8.32
CA PRO A 90 0.38 -1.19 7.10
C PRO A 90 1.44 -0.11 6.83
N GLU A 91 2.48 -0.42 6.09
CA GLU A 91 3.61 0.49 5.88
C GLU A 91 3.98 0.68 4.41
N ALA A 92 4.44 1.89 4.09
CA ALA A 92 5.13 2.21 2.84
C ALA A 92 6.59 2.53 3.18
N THR A 93 7.52 1.71 2.68
CA THR A 93 8.93 1.72 3.06
C THR A 93 9.83 1.87 1.83
N ALA A 94 10.77 2.80 1.91
CA ALA A 94 11.89 2.91 0.97
C ALA A 94 13.16 2.35 1.62
N PHE A 95 13.66 1.21 1.11
CA PHE A 95 14.92 0.60 1.52
C PHE A 95 16.06 1.07 0.60
N SER A 96 17.20 1.44 1.18
CA SER A 96 18.39 1.73 0.37
C SER A 96 18.93 0.46 -0.27
N VAL A 97 19.08 0.44 -1.59
CA VAL A 97 19.68 -0.67 -2.33
C VAL A 97 21.14 -0.89 -1.94
N SER A 98 21.87 0.20 -1.66
CA SER A 98 23.22 0.10 -1.08
C SER A 98 23.20 -0.61 0.27
N GLY A 99 22.18 -0.35 1.09
CA GLY A 99 21.95 -1.03 2.35
C GLY A 99 21.70 -2.53 2.16
N LEU A 100 20.78 -2.90 1.27
CA LEU A 100 20.50 -4.30 0.91
C LEU A 100 21.78 -5.05 0.52
N SER A 101 22.57 -4.47 -0.38
CA SER A 101 23.84 -5.07 -0.84
C SER A 101 24.88 -5.24 0.26
N SER A 102 24.85 -4.37 1.28
CA SER A 102 25.83 -4.36 2.38
C SER A 102 25.51 -5.35 3.50
N VAL A 103 24.22 -5.65 3.73
CA VAL A 103 23.81 -6.50 4.86
C VAL A 103 23.86 -7.98 4.53
N ASN A 104 23.39 -8.39 3.35
CA ASN A 104 23.28 -9.78 2.98
C ASN A 104 23.03 -9.94 1.46
N PRO A 105 23.79 -10.79 0.76
CA PRO A 105 23.63 -10.98 -0.70
C PRO A 105 22.30 -11.63 -1.10
N GLU A 106 21.70 -12.46 -0.26
CA GLU A 106 20.39 -13.07 -0.51
C GLU A 106 19.27 -12.02 -0.48
N ILE A 107 19.27 -11.16 0.55
CA ILE A 107 18.33 -10.02 0.62
C ILE A 107 18.51 -9.10 -0.59
N TYR A 108 19.75 -8.80 -0.98
CA TYR A 108 20.02 -8.00 -2.18
C TYR A 108 19.50 -8.63 -3.47
N GLN A 109 19.52 -9.97 -3.56
CA GLN A 109 19.01 -10.69 -4.72
C GLN A 109 17.52 -10.44 -4.96
N HIS A 110 16.74 -10.06 -3.94
CA HIS A 110 15.34 -9.67 -4.12
C HIS A 110 15.20 -8.43 -5.02
N ALA A 111 16.04 -7.41 -4.82
CA ALA A 111 16.05 -6.21 -5.67
C ALA A 111 16.48 -6.53 -7.11
N VAL A 112 17.47 -7.40 -7.28
CA VAL A 112 17.93 -7.85 -8.59
C VAL A 112 16.84 -8.62 -9.34
N ASN A 113 16.21 -9.59 -8.67
CA ASN A 113 15.14 -10.39 -9.24
C ASN A 113 13.92 -9.53 -9.61
N LEU A 114 13.56 -8.58 -8.74
CA LEU A 114 12.45 -7.67 -9.00
C LEU A 114 12.72 -6.80 -10.22
N THR A 115 13.93 -6.24 -10.32
CA THR A 115 14.36 -5.45 -11.49
C THR A 115 14.28 -6.28 -12.78
N ALA A 116 14.71 -7.55 -12.74
CA ALA A 116 14.61 -8.44 -13.90
C ALA A 116 13.15 -8.70 -14.31
N MET A 117 12.24 -8.90 -13.35
CA MET A 117 10.81 -9.09 -13.62
C MET A 117 10.16 -7.83 -14.23
N ILE A 118 10.49 -6.64 -13.70
CA ILE A 118 10.01 -5.36 -14.23
C ILE A 118 10.51 -5.14 -15.66
N ASN A 119 11.80 -5.41 -15.91
CA ASN A 119 12.36 -5.26 -17.26
C ASN A 119 11.70 -6.22 -18.26
N ALA A 120 11.49 -7.50 -17.88
CA ALA A 120 10.80 -8.45 -18.72
C ALA A 120 9.35 -8.01 -19.05
N ALA A 121 8.63 -7.44 -18.07
CA ALA A 121 7.30 -6.89 -18.29
C ALA A 121 7.32 -5.73 -19.30
N ASN A 122 8.28 -4.80 -19.17
CA ASN A 122 8.49 -3.67 -20.06
C ASN A 122 8.93 -4.08 -21.48
N GLU A 123 9.57 -5.23 -21.62
CA GLU A 123 9.98 -5.82 -22.90
C GLU A 123 8.84 -6.58 -23.61
N GLY A 124 7.62 -6.52 -23.08
CA GLY A 124 6.40 -7.02 -23.74
C GLY A 124 5.85 -8.33 -23.16
N ALA A 125 6.48 -8.91 -22.13
CA ALA A 125 5.90 -10.05 -21.42
C ALA A 125 4.70 -9.64 -20.54
N ALA A 126 4.54 -8.33 -20.26
CA ALA A 126 3.44 -7.78 -19.47
C ALA A 126 3.22 -8.58 -18.16
N THR A 127 1.97 -8.89 -17.80
CA THR A 127 1.65 -9.65 -16.58
C THR A 127 2.19 -11.07 -16.56
N ALA A 128 2.54 -11.65 -17.72
CA ALA A 128 3.14 -13.00 -17.78
C ALA A 128 4.58 -13.02 -17.23
N ALA A 129 5.24 -11.87 -17.08
CA ALA A 129 6.54 -11.76 -16.41
C ALA A 129 6.46 -11.99 -14.89
N PHE A 130 5.27 -11.88 -14.30
CA PHE A 130 5.09 -11.90 -12.85
C PHE A 130 4.89 -13.33 -12.34
N THR A 131 5.98 -14.08 -12.29
CA THR A 131 6.00 -15.46 -11.80
C THR A 131 6.24 -15.52 -10.30
N ALA A 132 5.45 -16.34 -9.59
CA ALA A 132 5.64 -16.57 -8.16
C ALA A 132 6.92 -17.36 -7.86
N PRO A 133 7.59 -17.11 -6.71
CA PRO A 133 7.30 -16.01 -5.79
C PRO A 133 7.77 -14.66 -6.33
N ILE A 134 6.92 -13.63 -6.26
CA ILE A 134 7.38 -12.26 -6.53
C ILE A 134 8.30 -11.83 -5.37
N PRO A 135 9.49 -11.26 -5.65
CA PRO A 135 10.39 -10.75 -4.63
C PRO A 135 9.69 -9.78 -3.68
N PHE A 136 9.98 -9.92 -2.39
CA PHE A 136 9.25 -9.21 -1.34
C PHE A 136 10.21 -8.70 -0.27
N LEU A 137 10.00 -7.46 0.19
CA LEU A 137 10.60 -6.89 1.38
C LEU A 137 9.52 -6.23 2.27
N PRO A 138 9.68 -6.20 3.61
CA PRO A 138 10.77 -6.80 4.40
C PRO A 138 10.87 -8.31 4.19
N TYR A 139 12.09 -8.86 4.32
CA TYR A 139 12.36 -10.27 4.05
C TYR A 139 11.42 -11.19 4.84
N GLN A 140 10.91 -12.25 4.21
CA GLN A 140 10.03 -13.23 4.82
C GLN A 140 10.71 -14.60 4.79
N GLU A 141 10.68 -15.32 5.91
CA GLU A 141 11.12 -16.74 5.96
C GLU A 141 9.99 -17.72 5.64
N SER A 142 8.75 -17.21 5.64
CA SER A 142 7.57 -17.97 5.30
C SER A 142 7.40 -18.11 3.79
N THR A 143 6.59 -19.09 3.37
CA THR A 143 6.24 -19.31 1.97
C THR A 143 5.19 -18.30 1.52
N GLN A 144 5.36 -17.72 0.33
CA GLN A 144 4.31 -16.97 -0.36
C GLN A 144 3.24 -17.96 -0.83
N LEU A 145 2.09 -18.01 -0.14
CA LEU A 145 1.07 -19.04 -0.33
C LEU A 145 0.28 -18.85 -1.63
N VAL A 146 0.10 -17.60 -2.05
CA VAL A 146 -0.69 -17.25 -3.22
C VAL A 146 -0.22 -15.92 -3.80
N GLN A 147 -0.35 -15.77 -5.12
CA GLN A 147 -0.16 -14.51 -5.84
C GLN A 147 -1.42 -14.21 -6.62
N LEU A 148 -2.08 -13.11 -6.27
CA LEU A 148 -3.39 -12.73 -6.81
C LEU A 148 -3.30 -11.38 -7.52
N VAL A 149 -4.03 -11.27 -8.63
CA VAL A 149 -4.24 -10.03 -9.40
C VAL A 149 -2.96 -9.20 -9.59
N PRO A 150 -1.85 -9.79 -10.08
CA PRO A 150 -0.61 -9.06 -10.29
C PRO A 150 -0.79 -8.00 -11.38
N MET A 151 -0.32 -6.79 -11.11
CA MET A 151 -0.42 -5.64 -12.00
C MET A 151 0.86 -4.81 -11.91
N GLN A 152 1.37 -4.34 -13.03
CA GLN A 152 2.44 -3.35 -13.02
C GLN A 152 1.88 -1.99 -12.63
N LEU A 153 2.52 -1.31 -11.69
CA LEU A 153 2.25 0.09 -11.36
C LEU A 153 3.53 0.90 -11.51
N ASP A 154 3.39 2.12 -12.04
CA ASP A 154 4.50 3.04 -12.29
C ASP A 154 4.28 4.33 -11.49
N PRO A 155 4.66 4.36 -10.20
CA PRO A 155 4.59 5.57 -9.39
C PRO A 155 5.60 6.62 -9.88
N ILE A 156 5.55 7.83 -9.33
CA ILE A 156 6.43 8.93 -9.76
C ILE A 156 7.90 8.53 -9.59
N ASN A 157 8.63 8.47 -10.72
CA ASN A 157 10.02 8.02 -10.80
C ASN A 157 10.25 6.63 -10.20
N GLY A 158 9.33 5.70 -10.41
CA GLY A 158 9.48 4.30 -10.03
C GLY A 158 8.68 3.36 -10.92
N SER A 159 8.90 2.06 -10.75
CA SER A 159 8.13 1.01 -11.39
C SER A 159 8.14 -0.22 -10.50
N GLY A 160 7.06 -1.00 -10.53
CA GLY A 160 6.95 -2.17 -9.69
C GLY A 160 5.72 -3.01 -9.96
N ILE A 161 5.55 -4.02 -9.11
CA ILE A 161 4.50 -5.02 -9.22
C ILE A 161 3.61 -4.90 -7.99
N ARG A 162 2.34 -4.62 -8.22
CA ARG A 162 1.28 -4.73 -7.23
C ARG A 162 0.64 -6.10 -7.30
N PHE A 163 0.38 -6.71 -6.16
CA PHE A 163 -0.34 -7.98 -6.07
C PHE A 163 -0.96 -8.15 -4.69
N VAL A 164 -1.88 -9.10 -4.57
CA VAL A 164 -2.41 -9.54 -3.28
C VAL A 164 -1.80 -10.90 -2.94
N THR A 165 -1.42 -11.09 -1.67
CA THR A 165 -0.76 -12.31 -1.24
C THR A 165 -1.03 -12.63 0.23
N ALA A 166 -0.59 -13.81 0.65
CA ALA A 166 -0.54 -14.27 2.02
C ALA A 166 0.74 -15.06 2.24
N TYR A 167 1.30 -14.99 3.45
CA TYR A 167 2.47 -15.77 3.85
C TYR A 167 2.12 -16.74 4.98
N GLY A 168 2.75 -17.92 4.94
CA GLY A 168 2.58 -18.98 5.93
C GLY A 168 3.50 -20.16 5.64
N ASN A 169 3.27 -21.30 6.29
CA ASN A 169 3.95 -22.54 5.96
C ASN A 169 3.32 -23.17 4.71
N GLN A 170 4.09 -24.02 4.03
CA GLN A 170 3.57 -24.75 2.88
C GLN A 170 2.32 -25.56 3.24
N GLY A 171 1.21 -25.30 2.55
CA GLY A 171 -0.08 -25.94 2.79
C GLY A 171 -0.98 -25.23 3.81
N ASP A 172 -0.51 -24.14 4.43
CA ASP A 172 -1.36 -23.31 5.28
C ASP A 172 -2.50 -22.68 4.45
N PRO A 173 -3.69 -22.49 5.05
CA PRO A 173 -4.81 -21.88 4.38
C PRO A 173 -4.60 -20.38 4.17
N VAL A 174 -5.29 -19.83 3.17
CA VAL A 174 -5.47 -18.39 3.00
C VAL A 174 -6.76 -17.98 3.71
N SER A 175 -6.73 -16.90 4.49
CA SER A 175 -7.89 -16.32 5.15
C SER A 175 -7.81 -14.80 5.16
N ASN A 176 -8.89 -14.14 5.57
CA ASN A 176 -8.87 -12.71 5.83
C ASN A 176 -7.94 -12.31 6.98
N ASP A 177 -7.28 -13.23 7.69
CA ASP A 177 -6.33 -12.91 8.77
C ASP A 177 -4.90 -12.73 8.26
N ASN A 178 -4.53 -13.41 7.16
CA ASN A 178 -3.18 -13.40 6.60
C ASN A 178 -3.07 -12.76 5.21
N LEU A 179 -4.18 -12.25 4.66
CA LEU A 179 -4.23 -11.62 3.35
C LEU A 179 -3.86 -10.12 3.41
N PHE A 180 -3.02 -9.70 2.47
CA PHE A 180 -2.64 -8.30 2.35
C PHE A 180 -2.38 -7.90 0.89
N TYR A 181 -2.63 -6.62 0.63
CA TYR A 181 -2.18 -5.91 -0.56
C TYR A 181 -0.69 -5.63 -0.42
N THR A 182 0.04 -5.75 -1.53
CA THR A 182 1.40 -5.27 -1.57
C THR A 182 1.78 -4.69 -2.93
N PHE A 183 2.67 -3.70 -2.88
CA PHE A 183 3.44 -3.24 -4.04
C PHE A 183 4.93 -3.43 -3.73
N GLN A 184 5.66 -4.02 -4.67
CA GLN A 184 7.10 -4.22 -4.62
C GLN A 184 7.70 -3.55 -5.86
N GLY A 185 8.54 -2.53 -5.68
CA GLY A 185 9.05 -1.73 -6.79
C GLY A 185 10.47 -1.25 -6.60
N MET A 186 10.97 -0.59 -7.64
CA MET A 186 12.27 0.06 -7.68
C MET A 186 12.10 1.53 -8.05
N SER A 187 12.90 2.40 -7.44
CA SER A 187 13.06 3.77 -7.94
C SER A 187 13.76 3.76 -9.31
N GLN A 188 13.46 4.76 -10.14
CA GLN A 188 13.99 4.87 -11.50
C GLN A 188 15.52 5.00 -11.52
N ASP A 189 16.11 5.62 -10.49
CA ASP A 189 17.56 5.73 -10.32
C ASP A 189 18.20 4.45 -9.75
N GLY A 190 17.40 3.43 -9.43
CA GLY A 190 17.84 2.16 -8.85
C GLY A 190 18.38 2.27 -7.42
N ARG A 191 18.25 3.42 -6.77
CA ARG A 191 18.82 3.65 -5.42
C ARG A 191 17.94 3.10 -4.31
N PHE A 192 16.64 2.93 -4.56
CA PHE A 192 15.67 2.49 -3.56
C PHE A 192 14.83 1.32 -4.03
N TYR A 193 14.65 0.36 -3.14
CA TYR A 193 13.60 -0.64 -3.22
C TYR A 193 12.39 -0.12 -2.46
N LEU A 194 11.23 -0.11 -3.11
CA LEU A 194 9.96 0.36 -2.57
C LEU A 194 9.09 -0.83 -2.17
N SER A 195 8.58 -0.81 -0.94
CA SER A 195 7.60 -1.78 -0.47
C SER A 195 6.40 -1.05 0.09
N VAL A 196 5.19 -1.44 -0.32
CA VAL A 196 3.95 -1.06 0.34
C VAL A 196 3.26 -2.33 0.77
N ILE A 197 2.80 -2.38 2.01
CA ILE A 197 2.09 -3.52 2.58
C ILE A 197 0.87 -2.96 3.30
N ILE A 198 -0.33 -3.43 2.96
CA ILE A 198 -1.57 -2.98 3.60
C ILE A 198 -2.43 -4.21 3.85
N PRO A 199 -2.83 -4.51 5.10
CA PRO A 199 -3.75 -5.60 5.36
C PRO A 199 -5.09 -5.37 4.67
N ILE A 200 -5.60 -6.40 4.02
CA ILE A 200 -6.90 -6.33 3.34
C ILE A 200 -7.78 -7.50 3.77
N SER A 201 -9.00 -7.50 3.25
CA SER A 201 -9.93 -8.62 3.30
C SER A 201 -10.64 -8.76 1.96
N ASN A 202 -11.16 -9.95 1.70
CA ASN A 202 -12.02 -10.25 0.57
C ASN A 202 -13.35 -10.82 1.08
N THR A 203 -14.47 -10.29 0.60
CA THR A 203 -15.82 -10.71 1.02
C THR A 203 -16.20 -12.13 0.58
N MET A 204 -15.51 -12.68 -0.41
CA MET A 204 -15.68 -14.08 -0.85
C MET A 204 -15.01 -15.08 0.11
N ILE A 205 -14.11 -14.62 0.98
CA ILE A 205 -13.39 -15.46 1.95
C ILE A 205 -14.12 -15.38 3.29
N SER A 206 -14.98 -16.36 3.57
CA SER A 206 -15.70 -16.45 4.84
C SER A 206 -14.91 -17.16 5.96
N GLY A 207 -13.76 -17.74 5.64
CA GLY A 207 -12.90 -18.46 6.58
C GLY A 207 -11.64 -19.01 5.91
N PRO A 208 -10.77 -19.70 6.67
CA PRO A 208 -9.56 -20.33 6.13
C PRO A 208 -9.91 -21.29 4.98
N THR A 209 -9.28 -21.10 3.83
CA THR A 209 -9.54 -21.88 2.61
C THR A 209 -8.23 -22.29 1.95
N ASP A 210 -8.20 -23.47 1.34
CA ASP A 210 -7.07 -23.92 0.53
C ASP A 210 -6.94 -23.03 -0.73
N PRO A 211 -5.80 -22.34 -0.93
CA PRO A 211 -5.62 -21.44 -2.07
C PRO A 211 -5.75 -22.13 -3.43
N THR A 212 -5.60 -23.46 -3.51
CA THR A 212 -5.76 -24.22 -4.76
C THR A 212 -7.21 -24.49 -5.14
N THR A 213 -8.13 -24.30 -4.20
CA THR A 213 -9.57 -24.60 -4.39
C THR A 213 -10.42 -23.38 -4.76
N VAL A 214 -9.86 -22.19 -4.64
CA VAL A 214 -10.54 -20.93 -4.96
C VAL A 214 -10.27 -20.54 -6.41
N ASP A 215 -11.31 -20.17 -7.14
CA ASP A 215 -11.17 -19.56 -8.46
C ASP A 215 -10.76 -18.09 -8.35
N TRP A 216 -9.45 -17.90 -8.19
CA TRP A 216 -8.84 -16.57 -8.10
C TRP A 216 -8.90 -15.76 -9.40
N THR A 217 -9.28 -16.38 -10.53
CA THR A 217 -9.37 -15.68 -11.81
C THR A 217 -10.66 -14.88 -11.96
N ASN A 218 -11.68 -15.21 -11.14
CA ASN A 218 -13.00 -14.60 -11.19
C ASN A 218 -13.39 -13.93 -9.85
N VAL A 219 -12.45 -13.18 -9.27
CA VAL A 219 -12.71 -12.41 -8.03
C VAL A 219 -13.27 -11.03 -8.38
N PRO A 220 -14.48 -10.66 -7.91
CA PRO A 220 -15.06 -9.33 -8.18
C PRO A 220 -14.17 -8.21 -7.64
N ALA A 221 -13.98 -7.13 -8.40
CA ALA A 221 -13.12 -6.01 -7.99
C ALA A 221 -13.62 -5.30 -6.72
N ASP A 222 -14.93 -5.26 -6.49
CA ASP A 222 -15.59 -4.67 -5.33
C ASP A 222 -15.59 -5.58 -4.07
N SER A 223 -15.12 -6.83 -4.19
CA SER A 223 -14.99 -7.76 -3.06
C SER A 223 -13.83 -7.43 -2.12
N TRP A 224 -12.89 -6.58 -2.56
CA TRP A 224 -11.71 -6.19 -1.79
C TRP A 224 -12.01 -5.05 -0.83
N GLN A 225 -11.54 -5.17 0.40
CA GLN A 225 -11.69 -4.15 1.44
C GLN A 225 -10.35 -3.93 2.16
N PRO A 226 -9.75 -2.71 2.06
CA PRO A 226 -10.13 -1.60 1.17
C PRO A 226 -10.11 -1.96 -0.32
N ALA A 227 -10.75 -1.14 -1.16
CA ALA A 227 -10.71 -1.32 -2.61
C ALA A 227 -9.27 -1.20 -3.12
N LEU A 228 -8.87 -2.09 -4.05
CA LEU A 228 -7.50 -2.12 -4.57
C LEU A 228 -7.13 -0.80 -5.28
N GLU A 229 -8.08 -0.19 -6.00
CA GLU A 229 -7.88 1.11 -6.67
C GLU A 229 -7.50 2.21 -5.68
N THR A 230 -8.14 2.27 -4.51
CA THR A 230 -7.77 3.23 -3.46
C THR A 230 -6.34 3.00 -2.94
N LEU A 231 -5.87 1.76 -2.92
CA LEU A 231 -4.50 1.44 -2.51
C LEU A 231 -3.50 1.73 -3.63
N ASP A 232 -3.90 1.51 -4.89
CA ASP A 232 -3.12 1.87 -6.07
C ASP A 232 -2.91 3.39 -6.14
N ASP A 233 -3.90 4.21 -5.77
CA ASP A 233 -3.76 5.67 -5.67
C ASP A 233 -2.67 6.09 -4.67
N ILE A 234 -2.58 5.40 -3.53
CA ILE A 234 -1.49 5.60 -2.56
C ILE A 234 -0.16 5.30 -3.24
N VAL A 235 -0.05 4.16 -3.94
CA VAL A 235 1.18 3.78 -4.64
C VAL A 235 1.55 4.81 -5.70
N PHE A 236 0.63 5.23 -6.57
CA PHE A 236 0.90 6.21 -7.63
C PHE A 236 1.43 7.55 -7.10
N SER A 237 1.01 7.95 -5.90
CA SER A 237 1.47 9.19 -5.27
C SER A 237 2.89 9.13 -4.70
N ILE A 238 3.49 7.93 -4.59
CA ILE A 238 4.79 7.72 -3.97
C ILE A 238 5.88 8.48 -4.74
N GLN A 239 6.70 9.19 -3.99
CA GLN A 239 7.93 9.83 -4.44
C GLN A 239 9.07 9.44 -3.49
N VAL A 240 10.25 9.18 -4.05
CA VAL A 240 11.45 8.86 -3.26
C VAL A 240 12.65 9.67 -3.75
N ARG A 241 13.52 10.09 -2.82
CA ARG A 241 14.75 10.85 -3.10
C ARG A 241 15.89 10.51 -2.15
#